data_AF-A0A4Q5ADU2-F1
#
_entry.id   AF-A0A4Q5ADU2-F1
#
_cell.length_a   1.000
_cell.length_b   1.000
_cell.length_c   1.000
_cell.angle_alpha   90.00
_cell.angle_beta   90.00
_cell.angle_gamma   90.00
#
_symmetry.space_group_name_H-M   'P 1'
#
loop_
_entity.id
_entity.type
_entity.pdbx_description
1 polymer ?
#
loop_
_entity_poly.entity_id
_entity_poly.type
_entity_poly.pdbx_seq_one_letter_code
_entity_poly.pdbx_strand_id
1 'polypeptide(L)'
;MHSAWLTPPYVFLWVPQLCALAFLALIVRFDRRSLWSGFALFVLIMTVGVTAACLFVDTMDLVPSQWIRTVMLWIGLLAAAVIAAFPVLLGVFLTAEGCRLLRREGVSPANCLSLAAGLFVLLDLTLIPYLASLVRNAAVTWLFALASACVLFFSAQLAIYCLSAFVNLVHVGKPRGLRQIVVLGSGIFGTAVPPLLGNRIRKGIQLQHDAPHAVLILSGGQGPGEDIPEGRAMMAWALEHGADPSRTIAEERSRNTEENLAYSARLFPDPTGKTAIVSTRYHVLCALLAPLWLTALADVA
;
A
#
# COMPACT_ATOMS: atom_id res chain seq x y z
N MET A 1 -15.92 36.49 22.35
CA MET A 1 -15.70 35.50 21.25
C MET A 1 -14.45 34.64 21.50
N HIS A 2 -14.07 34.40 22.76
CA HIS A 2 -12.92 33.55 23.08
C HIS A 2 -13.39 32.10 23.27
N SER A 3 -12.65 31.16 22.66
CA SER A 3 -12.50 29.76 23.06
C SER A 3 -13.71 28.80 22.99
N ALA A 4 -14.70 28.99 22.12
CA ALA A 4 -15.75 27.97 21.88
C ALA A 4 -15.14 26.59 21.49
N TRP A 5 -14.09 26.58 20.68
CA TRP A 5 -13.38 25.38 20.22
C TRP A 5 -12.50 24.69 21.28
N LEU A 6 -12.22 25.38 22.38
CA LEU A 6 -11.49 24.87 23.55
C LEU A 6 -12.43 24.59 24.73
N THR A 7 -13.75 24.65 24.51
CA THR A 7 -14.70 24.25 25.54
C THR A 7 -14.56 22.75 25.83
N PRO A 8 -14.81 22.31 27.08
CA PRO A 8 -14.56 20.95 27.53
C PRO A 8 -15.04 19.82 26.59
N PRO A 9 -16.21 19.88 25.93
CA PRO A 9 -16.65 18.76 25.08
C PRO A 9 -15.77 18.55 23.83
N TYR A 10 -15.25 19.62 23.20
CA TYR A 10 -14.44 19.46 21.97
C TYR A 10 -12.99 19.07 22.25
N VAL A 11 -12.45 19.41 23.44
CA VAL A 11 -11.10 19.00 23.84
C VAL A 11 -10.95 17.47 23.77
N PHE A 12 -11.98 16.73 24.17
CA PHE A 12 -11.99 15.26 24.10
C PHE A 12 -12.05 14.72 22.66
N LEU A 13 -12.53 15.49 21.67
CA LEU A 13 -12.55 15.07 20.27
C LEU A 13 -11.15 15.11 19.62
N TRP A 14 -10.26 15.96 20.13
CA TRP A 14 -8.88 16.07 19.62
C TRP A 14 -7.97 14.96 20.13
N VAL A 15 -8.23 14.41 21.32
CA VAL A 15 -7.42 13.34 21.95
C VAL A 15 -7.24 12.13 21.01
N PRO A 16 -8.30 11.49 20.47
CA PRO A 16 -8.12 10.32 19.61
C PRO A 16 -7.40 10.65 18.30
N GLN A 17 -7.51 11.88 17.79
CA GLN A 17 -6.79 12.33 16.59
C GLN A 17 -5.29 12.45 16.86
N LEU A 18 -4.91 13.07 17.97
CA LEU A 18 -3.51 13.20 18.39
C LEU A 18 -2.89 11.82 18.66
N CYS A 19 -3.63 10.93 19.31
CA CYS A 19 -3.21 9.54 19.51
C CYS A 19 -3.03 8.80 18.17
N ALA A 20 -3.99 8.90 17.25
CA ALA A 20 -3.91 8.26 15.94
C ALA A 20 -2.77 8.82 15.09
N LEU A 21 -2.55 10.14 15.13
CA LEU A 21 -1.45 10.80 14.42
C LEU A 21 -0.09 10.41 15.00
N ALA A 22 0.06 10.39 16.33
CA ALA A 22 1.29 9.96 16.98
C ALA A 22 1.59 8.48 16.68
N PHE A 23 0.56 7.62 16.73
CA PHE A 23 0.69 6.21 16.39
C PHE A 23 1.06 6.01 14.90
N LEU A 24 0.42 6.75 13.98
CA LEU A 24 0.76 6.73 12.56
C LEU A 24 2.22 7.17 12.34
N ALA A 25 2.66 8.26 12.98
CA ALA A 25 4.03 8.75 12.88
C ALA A 25 5.05 7.72 13.41
N LEU A 26 4.72 7.05 14.52
CA LEU A 26 5.54 5.97 15.09
C LEU A 26 5.66 4.79 14.13
N ILE A 27 4.53 4.29 13.62
CA ILE A 27 4.52 3.15 12.67
C ILE A 27 5.28 3.52 11.40
N VAL A 28 5.05 4.71 10.82
CA VAL A 28 5.77 5.15 9.62
C VAL A 28 7.28 5.31 9.89
N ARG A 29 7.70 5.56 11.13
CA ARG A 29 9.12 5.68 11.51
C ARG A 29 9.81 4.31 11.68
N PHE A 30 9.10 3.32 12.22
CA PHE A 30 9.67 2.01 12.59
C PHE A 30 9.33 0.89 11.62
N ASP A 31 8.09 0.80 11.14
CA ASP A 31 7.63 -0.24 10.22
C ASP A 31 6.53 0.29 9.29
N ARG A 32 6.94 0.85 8.14
CA ARG A 32 6.01 1.40 7.14
C ARG A 32 5.11 0.33 6.52
N ARG A 33 5.64 -0.89 6.38
CA ARG A 33 5.00 -2.00 5.66
C ARG A 33 3.89 -2.66 6.46
N SER A 34 3.73 -2.26 7.72
CA SER A 34 2.69 -2.79 8.60
C SER A 34 1.27 -2.36 8.19
N LEU A 35 0.32 -3.27 8.34
CA LEU A 35 -1.13 -2.97 8.27
C LEU A 35 -1.56 -1.96 9.34
N TRP A 36 -0.77 -1.81 10.42
CA TRP A 36 -1.01 -0.81 11.46
C TRP A 36 -0.98 0.63 10.92
N SER A 37 -0.26 0.91 9.82
CA SER A 37 -0.25 2.23 9.18
C SER A 37 -1.61 2.57 8.56
N GLY A 38 -2.23 1.59 7.89
CA GLY A 38 -3.57 1.72 7.33
C GLY A 38 -4.63 1.85 8.41
N PHE A 39 -4.51 1.09 9.50
CA PHE A 39 -5.42 1.18 10.64
C PHE A 39 -5.34 2.56 11.31
N ALA A 40 -4.13 3.06 11.59
CA ALA A 40 -3.93 4.38 12.18
C ALA A 40 -4.52 5.50 11.31
N LEU A 41 -4.30 5.42 9.99
CA LEU A 41 -4.85 6.37 9.03
C LEU A 41 -6.39 6.28 8.94
N PHE A 42 -6.95 5.08 8.98
CA PHE A 42 -8.41 4.86 9.00
C PHE A 42 -9.05 5.52 10.23
N VAL A 43 -8.50 5.27 11.43
CA VAL A 43 -8.97 5.88 12.69
C VAL A 43 -8.83 7.41 12.64
N LEU A 44 -7.72 7.92 12.11
CA LEU A 44 -7.50 9.37 11.96
C LEU A 44 -8.56 10.01 11.05
N ILE A 45 -8.84 9.43 9.88
CA ILE A 45 -9.86 9.94 8.94
C ILE A 45 -11.24 9.95 9.61
N MET A 46 -11.62 8.86 10.29
CA MET A 46 -12.91 8.76 10.96
C MET A 46 -13.08 9.79 12.07
N THR A 47 -12.06 9.95 12.93
CA THR A 47 -12.10 10.88 14.08
C THR A 47 -12.08 12.35 13.64
N VAL A 48 -11.31 12.68 12.59
CA VAL A 48 -11.33 14.00 11.96
C VAL A 48 -12.70 14.28 11.33
N GLY A 49 -13.29 13.30 10.63
CA GLY A 49 -14.62 13.42 10.03
C GLY A 49 -15.72 13.68 11.05
N VAL A 50 -15.74 12.92 12.16
CA VAL A 50 -16.69 13.13 13.27
C VAL A 50 -16.52 14.53 13.87
N THR A 51 -15.28 14.95 14.11
CA THR A 51 -15.02 16.28 14.68
C THR A 51 -15.46 17.39 13.74
N ALA A 52 -15.16 17.27 12.44
CA ALA A 52 -15.63 18.22 11.44
C ALA A 52 -17.17 18.30 11.38
N ALA A 53 -17.87 17.17 11.51
CA ALA A 53 -19.34 17.14 11.53
C ALA A 53 -19.92 17.81 12.78
N CYS A 54 -19.38 17.54 13.98
CA CYS A 54 -19.80 18.22 15.21
C CYS A 54 -19.60 19.73 15.09
N LEU A 55 -18.38 20.15 14.75
CA LEU A 55 -18.03 21.56 14.56
C LEU A 55 -18.93 22.25 13.53
N PHE A 56 -19.27 21.56 12.45
CA PHE A 56 -20.18 22.07 11.42
C PHE A 56 -21.58 22.34 11.99
N VAL A 57 -22.14 21.41 12.75
CA VAL A 57 -23.47 21.56 13.38
C VAL A 57 -23.46 22.71 14.39
N ASP A 58 -22.47 22.74 15.29
CA ASP A 58 -22.41 23.72 16.37
C ASP A 58 -22.16 25.14 15.86
N THR A 59 -21.43 25.30 14.76
CA THR A 59 -21.23 26.61 14.15
C THR A 59 -22.37 27.09 13.29
N MET A 60 -23.23 26.20 12.80
CA MET A 60 -24.31 26.57 11.88
C MET A 60 -25.30 27.56 12.52
N ASP A 61 -25.57 27.41 13.81
CA ASP A 61 -26.48 28.27 14.57
C ASP A 61 -25.83 29.60 15.01
N LEU A 62 -24.50 29.67 15.02
CA LEU A 62 -23.74 30.87 15.43
C LEU A 62 -23.59 31.90 14.31
N VAL A 63 -23.87 31.52 13.06
CA VAL A 63 -23.69 32.38 11.88
C VAL A 63 -24.92 33.29 11.69
N PRO A 64 -24.80 34.62 11.89
CA PRO A 64 -25.96 35.53 11.83
C PRO A 64 -26.49 35.71 10.40
N SER A 65 -25.58 35.72 9.41
CA SER A 65 -25.92 35.96 8.01
C SER A 65 -26.55 34.74 7.35
N GLN A 66 -27.78 34.91 6.84
CA GLN A 66 -28.54 33.84 6.20
C GLN A 66 -27.84 33.23 4.98
N TRP A 67 -27.19 34.05 4.15
CA TRP A 67 -26.52 33.56 2.94
C TRP A 67 -25.35 32.61 3.26
N ILE A 68 -24.55 32.91 4.29
CA ILE A 68 -23.44 32.03 4.72
C ILE A 68 -23.99 30.70 5.21
N ARG A 69 -25.07 30.73 6.01
CA ARG A 69 -25.70 29.50 6.51
C ARG A 69 -26.22 28.61 5.36
N THR A 70 -26.80 29.21 4.32
CA THR A 70 -27.23 28.46 3.12
C THR A 70 -26.04 27.84 2.39
N VAL A 71 -24.93 28.57 2.22
CA VAL A 71 -23.72 28.02 1.59
C VAL A 71 -23.14 26.88 2.43
N MET A 72 -23.05 27.04 3.75
CA MET A 72 -22.59 25.98 4.65
C MET A 72 -23.47 24.74 4.54
N LEU A 73 -24.80 24.88 4.53
CA LEU A 73 -25.73 23.76 4.33
C LEU A 73 -25.47 23.00 3.04
N TRP A 74 -25.23 23.68 1.92
CA TRP A 74 -24.89 23.03 0.65
C TRP A 74 -23.55 22.30 0.72
N ILE A 75 -22.54 22.85 1.41
CA ILE A 75 -21.26 22.17 1.65
C ILE A 75 -21.46 20.91 2.50
N GLY A 76 -22.24 21.01 3.57
CA GLY A 76 -22.57 19.86 4.44
C GLY A 76 -23.33 18.78 3.69
N LEU A 77 -24.32 19.16 2.88
CA LEU A 77 -25.08 18.24 2.03
C LEU A 77 -24.18 17.56 0.99
N LEU A 78 -23.27 18.30 0.36
CA LEU A 78 -22.30 17.75 -0.58
C LEU A 78 -21.38 16.74 0.12
N ALA A 79 -20.87 17.08 1.31
CA ALA A 79 -20.03 16.17 2.09
C ALA A 79 -20.78 14.89 2.47
N ALA A 80 -22.03 15.01 2.95
CA ALA A 80 -22.88 13.86 3.26
C ALA A 80 -23.18 13.00 2.03
N ALA A 81 -23.44 13.62 0.87
CA ALA A 81 -23.66 12.93 -0.39
C ALA A 81 -22.41 12.17 -0.85
N VAL A 82 -21.22 12.75 -0.71
CA VAL A 82 -19.95 12.07 -1.02
C VAL A 82 -19.72 10.86 -0.11
N ILE A 83 -19.97 11.01 1.20
CA ILE A 83 -19.85 9.92 2.17
C ILE A 83 -20.86 8.80 1.86
N ALA A 84 -22.11 9.15 1.56
CA ALA A 84 -23.16 8.19 1.22
C ALA A 84 -22.92 7.50 -0.14
N ALA A 85 -22.28 8.19 -1.09
CA ALA A 85 -21.93 7.62 -2.38
C ALA A 85 -20.78 6.60 -2.28
N PHE A 86 -19.88 6.73 -1.29
CA PHE A 86 -18.69 5.88 -1.20
C PHE A 86 -19.00 4.37 -1.15
N PRO A 87 -19.88 3.86 -0.27
CA PRO A 87 -20.22 2.43 -0.24
C PRO A 87 -20.86 1.93 -1.54
N VAL A 88 -21.66 2.78 -2.20
CA VAL A 88 -22.27 2.46 -3.50
C VAL A 88 -21.21 2.34 -4.58
N LEU A 89 -20.30 3.31 -4.66
CA LEU A 89 -19.18 3.29 -5.61
C LEU A 89 -18.27 2.08 -5.39
N LEU A 90 -17.99 1.74 -4.12
CA LEU A 90 -17.22 0.55 -3.76
C LEU A 90 -17.92 -0.73 -4.21
N GLY A 91 -19.23 -0.87 -3.96
CA GLY A 91 -20.02 -2.01 -4.41
C GLY A 91 -20.00 -2.17 -5.93
N VAL A 92 -20.26 -1.08 -6.67
CA VAL A 92 -20.20 -1.06 -8.14
C VAL A 92 -18.81 -1.44 -8.66
N PHE A 93 -17.75 -0.88 -8.06
CA PHE A 93 -16.37 -1.18 -8.44
C PHE A 93 -16.02 -2.66 -8.24
N LEU A 94 -16.34 -3.23 -7.07
CA LEU A 94 -16.08 -4.64 -6.76
C LEU A 94 -16.86 -5.58 -7.69
N THR A 95 -18.12 -5.25 -7.99
CA THR A 95 -18.93 -6.00 -8.96
C THR A 95 -18.33 -5.90 -10.37
N ALA A 96 -17.90 -4.72 -10.80
CA ALA A 96 -17.30 -4.53 -12.12
C ALA A 96 -15.98 -5.28 -12.27
N GLU A 97 -15.11 -5.25 -11.25
CA GLU A 97 -13.85 -6.00 -11.24
C GLU A 97 -14.08 -7.51 -11.13
N GLY A 98 -15.05 -7.97 -10.32
CA GLY A 98 -15.43 -9.38 -10.28
C GLY A 98 -15.92 -9.88 -11.64
N CYS A 99 -16.74 -9.10 -12.34
CA CYS A 99 -17.16 -9.40 -13.71
C CYS A 99 -15.98 -9.45 -14.69
N ARG A 100 -15.01 -8.51 -14.57
CA ARG A 100 -13.80 -8.51 -15.41
C ARG A 100 -12.91 -9.72 -15.15
N LEU A 101 -12.74 -10.09 -13.88
CA LEU A 101 -11.93 -11.22 -13.45
C LEU A 101 -12.52 -12.54 -13.98
N LEU A 102 -13.83 -12.75 -13.81
CA LEU A 102 -14.52 -13.94 -14.32
C LEU A 102 -14.44 -14.06 -15.85
N ARG A 103 -14.49 -12.94 -16.58
CA ARG A 103 -14.35 -12.93 -18.05
C ARG A 103 -12.94 -13.28 -18.52
N ARG A 104 -11.90 -12.91 -17.76
CA ARG A 104 -10.49 -13.10 -18.15
C ARG A 104 -9.90 -14.41 -17.68
N GLU A 105 -10.20 -14.79 -16.44
CA GLU A 105 -9.57 -15.93 -15.75
C GLU A 105 -10.51 -17.12 -15.59
N GLY A 106 -11.78 -16.98 -15.99
CA GLY A 106 -12.80 -18.02 -15.89
C GLY A 106 -13.43 -18.12 -14.50
N VAL A 107 -14.41 -19.02 -14.39
CA VAL A 107 -15.19 -19.23 -13.16
C VAL A 107 -14.43 -20.13 -12.20
N SER A 108 -13.98 -19.54 -11.09
CA SER A 108 -13.41 -20.26 -9.95
C SER A 108 -14.00 -19.68 -8.66
N PRO A 109 -14.07 -20.44 -7.55
CA PRO A 109 -14.58 -19.93 -6.27
C PRO A 109 -13.85 -18.65 -5.80
N ALA A 110 -12.54 -18.57 -6.04
CA ALA A 110 -11.74 -17.40 -5.72
C ALA A 110 -12.11 -16.19 -6.59
N ASN A 111 -12.34 -16.40 -7.89
CA ASN A 111 -12.69 -15.34 -8.84
C ASN A 111 -14.12 -14.80 -8.64
N CYS A 112 -14.99 -15.58 -8.01
CA CYS A 112 -16.33 -15.15 -7.63
C CYS A 112 -16.38 -14.27 -6.38
N LEU A 113 -15.31 -14.24 -5.57
CA LEU A 113 -15.32 -13.59 -4.25
C LEU A 113 -15.55 -12.07 -4.34
N SER A 114 -14.86 -11.40 -5.27
CA SER A 114 -14.99 -9.95 -5.47
C SER A 114 -16.37 -9.58 -6.01
N LEU A 115 -16.93 -10.39 -6.93
CA LEU A 115 -18.29 -10.20 -7.44
C LEU A 115 -19.32 -10.36 -6.32
N ALA A 116 -19.22 -11.43 -5.52
CA ALA A 116 -20.11 -11.69 -4.41
C ALA A 116 -20.05 -10.57 -3.35
N ALA A 117 -18.84 -10.11 -3.01
CA ALA A 117 -18.65 -8.99 -2.09
C ALA A 117 -19.30 -7.70 -2.60
N GLY A 118 -19.08 -7.34 -3.87
CA GLY A 118 -19.66 -6.14 -4.47
C GLY A 118 -21.19 -6.18 -4.50
N LEU A 119 -21.79 -7.31 -4.92
CA LEU A 119 -23.24 -7.49 -4.92
C LEU A 119 -23.80 -7.42 -3.50
N PHE A 120 -23.17 -8.08 -2.54
CA PHE A 120 -23.64 -8.06 -1.16
C PHE A 120 -23.62 -6.64 -0.59
N VAL A 121 -22.55 -5.86 -0.80
CA VAL A 121 -22.50 -4.45 -0.36
C VAL A 121 -23.67 -3.65 -0.93
N LEU A 122 -24.01 -3.80 -2.21
CA LEU A 122 -25.14 -3.09 -2.82
C LEU A 122 -26.49 -3.53 -2.25
N LEU A 123 -26.66 -4.82 -2.01
CA LEU A 123 -27.87 -5.38 -1.39
C LEU A 123 -28.01 -4.94 0.07
N ASP A 124 -26.90 -4.85 0.81
CA ASP A 124 -26.86 -4.43 2.21
C ASP A 124 -27.28 -2.97 2.40
N LEU A 125 -27.01 -2.11 1.41
CA LEU A 125 -27.43 -0.71 1.42
C LEU A 125 -28.91 -0.50 1.07
N THR A 126 -29.54 -1.46 0.40
CA THR A 126 -30.88 -1.27 -0.22
C THR A 126 -31.87 -2.34 0.19
N LEU A 127 -31.66 -3.57 -0.26
CA LEU A 127 -32.61 -4.66 -0.15
C LEU A 127 -32.62 -5.31 1.25
N ILE A 128 -31.46 -5.52 1.88
CA ILE A 128 -31.38 -6.24 3.17
C ILE A 128 -32.11 -5.49 4.30
N PRO A 129 -31.95 -4.16 4.49
CA PRO A 129 -32.69 -3.43 5.52
C PRO A 129 -34.21 -3.46 5.26
N TYR A 130 -34.60 -3.36 3.99
CA TYR A 130 -36.01 -3.46 3.59
C TYR A 130 -36.58 -4.85 3.91
N LEU A 131 -35.89 -5.93 3.52
CA LEU A 131 -36.30 -7.29 3.83
C LEU A 131 -36.32 -7.55 5.34
N ALA A 132 -35.31 -7.09 6.08
CA ALA A 132 -35.25 -7.20 7.54
C ALA A 132 -36.43 -6.48 8.22
N SER A 133 -36.91 -5.36 7.66
CA SER A 133 -38.06 -4.61 8.17
C SER A 133 -39.40 -5.33 7.97
N LEU A 134 -39.51 -6.19 6.96
CA LEU A 134 -40.70 -7.00 6.68
C LEU A 134 -40.81 -8.22 7.60
N VAL A 135 -39.69 -8.63 8.20
CA VAL A 135 -39.62 -9.84 9.01
C VAL A 135 -39.94 -9.53 10.46
N ARG A 136 -40.97 -10.19 11.00
CA ARG A 136 -41.38 -10.06 12.42
C ARG A 136 -40.62 -11.00 13.35
N ASN A 137 -39.82 -11.93 12.82
CA ASN A 137 -39.07 -12.90 13.61
C ASN A 137 -37.70 -12.34 14.00
N ALA A 138 -37.50 -12.12 15.30
CA ALA A 138 -36.26 -11.59 15.85
C ALA A 138 -35.01 -12.38 15.45
N ALA A 139 -35.08 -13.71 15.38
CA ALA A 139 -33.93 -14.55 15.03
C ALA A 139 -33.44 -14.27 13.59
N VAL A 140 -34.38 -14.03 12.66
CA VAL A 140 -34.05 -13.73 11.27
C VAL A 140 -33.52 -12.31 11.14
N THR A 141 -34.07 -11.34 11.87
CA THR A 141 -33.53 -9.97 11.94
C THR A 141 -32.11 -9.96 12.49
N TRP A 142 -31.81 -10.75 13.53
CA TRP A 142 -30.47 -10.92 14.07
C TRP A 142 -29.51 -11.58 13.06
N LEU A 143 -29.98 -12.54 12.26
CA LEU A 143 -29.18 -13.14 11.20
C LEU A 143 -28.80 -12.11 10.13
N PHE A 144 -29.73 -11.26 9.70
CA PHE A 144 -29.43 -10.16 8.78
C PHE A 144 -28.44 -9.18 9.40
N ALA A 145 -28.65 -8.76 10.65
CA ALA A 145 -27.73 -7.85 11.34
C ALA A 145 -26.32 -8.43 11.47
N LEU A 146 -26.19 -9.73 11.75
CA LEU A 146 -24.90 -10.43 11.78
C LEU A 146 -24.23 -10.45 10.41
N ALA A 147 -24.98 -10.73 9.34
CA ALA A 147 -24.46 -10.72 7.99
C ALA A 147 -23.98 -9.32 7.57
N SER A 148 -24.75 -8.26 7.86
CA SER A 148 -24.35 -6.87 7.63
C SER A 148 -23.11 -6.49 8.44
N ALA A 149 -23.03 -6.90 9.71
CA ALA A 149 -21.86 -6.65 10.56
C ALA A 149 -20.60 -7.32 10.01
N CYS A 150 -20.69 -8.57 9.53
CA CYS A 150 -19.58 -9.25 8.86
C CYS A 150 -19.10 -8.49 7.62
N VAL A 151 -20.03 -8.00 6.80
CA VAL A 151 -19.66 -7.25 5.58
C VAL A 151 -19.06 -5.90 5.89
N LEU A 152 -19.58 -5.16 6.87
CA LEU A 152 -18.96 -3.93 7.35
C LEU A 152 -17.54 -4.19 7.87
N PHE A 153 -17.35 -5.28 8.64
CA PHE A 153 -16.05 -5.68 9.14
C PHE A 153 -15.04 -5.99 8.01
N PHE A 154 -15.42 -6.83 7.04
CA PHE A 154 -14.52 -7.15 5.90
C PHE A 154 -14.27 -5.93 5.00
N SER A 155 -15.27 -5.06 4.81
CA SER A 155 -15.11 -3.82 4.06
C SER A 155 -14.14 -2.85 4.75
N ALA A 156 -14.23 -2.73 6.08
CA ALA A 156 -13.28 -1.94 6.87
C ALA A 156 -11.86 -2.54 6.77
N GLN A 157 -11.72 -3.87 6.81
CA GLN A 157 -10.42 -4.53 6.65
C GLN A 157 -9.82 -4.29 5.25
N LEU A 158 -10.65 -4.32 4.19
CA LEU A 158 -10.24 -3.96 2.84
C LEU A 158 -9.81 -2.49 2.76
N ALA A 159 -10.56 -1.57 3.37
CA ALA A 159 -10.21 -0.15 3.41
C ALA A 159 -8.87 0.07 4.14
N ILE A 160 -8.65 -0.59 5.28
CA ILE A 160 -7.38 -0.57 6.01
C ILE A 160 -6.23 -1.07 5.13
N TYR A 161 -6.43 -2.17 4.40
CA TYR A 161 -5.43 -2.69 3.47
C TYR A 161 -5.10 -1.69 2.36
N CYS A 162 -6.11 -1.09 1.73
CA CYS A 162 -5.93 -0.05 0.70
C CYS A 162 -5.21 1.19 1.25
N LEU A 163 -5.56 1.65 2.45
CA LEU A 163 -4.91 2.78 3.10
C LEU A 163 -3.46 2.48 3.47
N SER A 164 -3.16 1.26 3.94
CA SER A 164 -1.78 0.82 4.19
C SER A 164 -0.98 0.80 2.88
N ALA A 165 -1.56 0.26 1.80
CA ALA A 165 -0.94 0.29 0.47
C ALA A 165 -0.68 1.73 -0.01
N PHE A 166 -1.62 2.65 0.23
CA PHE A 166 -1.45 4.07 -0.09
C PHE A 166 -0.30 4.72 0.70
N VAL A 167 -0.23 4.50 2.02
CA VAL A 167 0.88 4.99 2.85
C VAL A 167 2.24 4.44 2.36
N ASN A 168 2.25 3.19 1.89
CA ASN A 168 3.43 2.55 1.30
C ASN A 168 3.82 3.11 -0.07
N LEU A 169 2.88 3.65 -0.85
CA LEU A 169 3.20 4.33 -2.12
C LEU A 169 3.87 5.69 -1.91
N VAL A 170 3.54 6.38 -0.81
CA VAL A 170 4.08 7.72 -0.52
C VAL A 170 5.49 7.62 0.08
N HIS A 171 6.49 7.64 -0.79
CA HIS A 171 7.91 7.67 -0.41
C HIS A 171 8.32 9.07 0.04
N VAL A 172 8.14 9.38 1.33
CA VAL A 172 8.66 10.62 1.92
C VAL A 172 10.16 10.49 2.14
N GLY A 173 10.94 10.95 1.16
CA GLY A 173 12.40 11.04 1.23
C GLY A 173 13.14 9.90 0.52
N LYS A 174 14.36 10.21 0.05
CA LYS A 174 15.30 9.23 -0.53
C LYS A 174 15.77 8.26 0.57
N PRO A 175 16.00 6.97 0.28
CA PRO A 175 16.60 6.05 1.24
C PRO A 175 17.97 6.58 1.68
N ARG A 176 18.09 7.02 2.94
CA ARG A 176 19.32 7.59 3.49
C ARG A 176 20.16 6.50 4.14
N GLY A 177 21.46 6.53 3.87
CA GLY A 177 22.45 5.63 4.48
C GLY A 177 22.53 4.25 3.84
N LEU A 178 22.15 4.11 2.56
CA LEU A 178 22.39 2.87 1.81
C LEU A 178 23.89 2.61 1.69
N ARG A 179 24.30 1.38 2.03
CA ARG A 179 25.69 0.89 1.87
C ARG A 179 25.82 -0.01 0.66
N GLN A 180 24.75 -0.72 0.30
CA GLN A 180 24.70 -1.58 -0.86
C GLN A 180 23.33 -1.57 -1.53
N ILE A 181 23.34 -1.77 -2.84
CA ILE A 181 22.17 -1.83 -3.72
C ILE A 181 22.31 -3.12 -4.52
N VAL A 182 21.40 -4.07 -4.35
CA VAL A 182 21.39 -5.35 -5.08
C VAL A 182 20.30 -5.31 -6.13
N VAL A 183 20.66 -5.45 -7.40
CA VAL A 183 19.70 -5.64 -8.50
C VAL A 183 19.67 -7.12 -8.85
N LEU A 184 18.50 -7.74 -8.72
CA LEU A 184 18.30 -9.13 -9.05
C LEU A 184 17.99 -9.31 -10.53
N GLY A 185 18.63 -10.30 -11.13
CA GLY A 185 18.35 -10.78 -12.47
C GLY A 185 16.91 -11.26 -12.70
N SER A 186 16.54 -11.37 -13.97
CA SER A 186 15.29 -11.98 -14.46
C SER A 186 15.45 -12.69 -15.80
N GLY A 187 16.68 -13.03 -16.17
CA GLY A 187 17.04 -13.62 -17.44
C GLY A 187 17.39 -12.59 -18.52
N ILE A 188 18.30 -13.00 -19.39
CA ILE A 188 18.73 -12.26 -20.60
C ILE A 188 18.50 -13.09 -21.86
N PHE A 189 18.59 -12.45 -23.03
CA PHE A 189 18.52 -13.15 -24.32
C PHE A 189 19.89 -13.08 -24.99
N GLY A 190 20.64 -14.19 -24.95
CA GLY A 190 22.04 -14.23 -25.39
C GLY A 190 22.91 -13.33 -24.49
N THR A 191 23.18 -12.11 -24.96
CA THR A 191 23.89 -11.04 -24.21
C THR A 191 23.02 -9.81 -23.93
N ALA A 192 21.79 -9.77 -24.46
CA ALA A 192 20.93 -8.59 -24.44
C ALA A 192 20.07 -8.51 -23.18
N VAL A 193 20.10 -7.34 -22.53
CA VAL A 193 19.27 -7.00 -21.38
C VAL A 193 17.85 -6.63 -21.84
N PRO A 194 16.79 -7.37 -21.43
CA PRO A 194 15.43 -7.05 -21.82
C PRO A 194 14.92 -5.76 -21.15
N PRO A 195 13.89 -5.09 -21.71
CA PRO A 195 13.40 -3.80 -21.20
C PRO A 195 13.02 -3.80 -19.71
N LEU A 196 12.47 -4.91 -19.20
CA LEU A 196 12.12 -5.05 -17.78
C LEU A 196 13.37 -5.09 -16.88
N LEU A 197 14.42 -5.80 -17.29
CA LEU A 197 15.68 -5.85 -16.57
C LEU A 197 16.40 -4.50 -16.64
N GLY A 198 16.41 -3.86 -17.82
CA GLY A 198 16.96 -2.51 -17.99
C GLY A 198 16.29 -1.47 -17.10
N ASN A 199 14.96 -1.53 -16.91
CA ASN A 199 14.26 -0.68 -15.95
C ASN A 199 14.76 -0.87 -14.50
N ARG A 200 15.07 -2.11 -14.10
CA ARG A 200 15.63 -2.40 -12.76
C ARG A 200 17.04 -1.86 -12.62
N ILE A 201 17.88 -2.08 -13.63
CA ILE A 201 19.25 -1.57 -13.61
C ILE A 201 19.24 -0.05 -13.54
N ARG A 202 18.40 0.64 -14.33
CA ARG A 202 18.20 2.10 -14.21
C ARG A 202 17.81 2.54 -12.80
N LYS A 203 16.91 1.79 -12.15
CA LYS A 203 16.53 2.08 -10.77
C LYS A 203 17.72 1.90 -9.80
N GLY A 204 18.52 0.86 -9.99
CA GLY A 204 19.78 0.65 -9.26
C GLY A 204 20.79 1.79 -9.45
N ILE A 205 20.98 2.25 -10.70
CA ILE A 205 21.84 3.39 -11.03
C ILE A 205 21.33 4.68 -10.35
N GLN A 206 20.02 4.93 -10.40
CA GLN A 206 19.42 6.08 -9.72
C GLN A 206 19.69 6.04 -8.21
N LEU A 207 19.54 4.88 -7.57
CA LEU A 207 19.85 4.70 -6.15
C LEU A 207 21.34 4.91 -5.86
N GLN A 208 22.23 4.47 -6.76
CA GLN A 208 23.68 4.67 -6.63
C GLN A 208 24.06 6.16 -6.72
N HIS A 209 23.39 6.94 -7.57
CA HIS A 209 23.56 8.39 -7.61
C HIS A 209 23.00 9.09 -6.36
N ASP A 210 21.86 8.61 -5.85
CA ASP A 210 21.23 9.15 -4.64
C ASP A 210 22.01 8.81 -3.35
N ALA A 211 22.78 7.71 -3.37
CA ALA A 211 23.64 7.27 -2.29
C ALA A 211 25.09 7.06 -2.80
N PRO A 212 25.90 8.14 -2.89
CA PRO A 212 27.25 8.08 -3.47
C PRO A 212 28.24 7.15 -2.75
N HIS A 213 27.89 6.59 -1.59
CA HIS A 213 28.73 5.64 -0.88
C HIS A 213 28.29 4.19 -1.06
N ALA A 214 27.16 3.96 -1.76
CA ALA A 214 26.60 2.63 -1.95
C ALA A 214 27.28 1.89 -3.09
N VAL A 215 27.53 0.60 -2.88
CA VAL A 215 28.00 -0.32 -3.92
C VAL A 215 26.80 -0.93 -4.63
N LEU A 216 26.80 -0.86 -5.96
CA LEU A 216 25.81 -1.50 -6.83
C LEU A 216 26.26 -2.92 -7.16
N ILE A 217 25.48 -3.91 -6.74
CA ILE A 217 25.71 -5.33 -6.94
C ILE A 217 24.65 -5.83 -7.92
N LEU A 218 25.09 -6.39 -9.04
CA LEU A 218 24.25 -6.91 -10.11
C LEU A 218 24.36 -8.43 -10.09
N SER A 219 23.32 -9.12 -9.60
CA SER A 219 23.37 -10.56 -9.31
C SER A 219 22.50 -11.38 -10.25
N GLY A 220 23.16 -12.33 -10.91
CA GLY A 220 22.57 -13.34 -11.78
C GLY A 220 23.66 -14.19 -12.41
N GLY A 221 23.60 -15.51 -12.23
CA GLY A 221 24.45 -16.43 -12.98
C GLY A 221 23.94 -16.69 -14.39
N GLN A 222 24.42 -17.77 -14.99
CA GLN A 222 24.07 -18.12 -16.36
C GLN A 222 22.89 -19.11 -16.41
N GLY A 223 21.81 -18.68 -17.03
CA GLY A 223 20.61 -19.47 -17.28
C GLY A 223 20.63 -20.23 -18.63
N PRO A 224 19.64 -21.11 -18.86
CA PRO A 224 19.49 -21.81 -20.13
C PRO A 224 19.19 -20.84 -21.28
N GLY A 225 20.03 -20.81 -22.32
CA GLY A 225 19.85 -19.93 -23.49
C GLY A 225 20.56 -18.58 -23.38
N GLU A 226 21.42 -18.40 -22.38
CA GLU A 226 22.24 -17.20 -22.18
C GLU A 226 23.70 -17.46 -22.57
N ASP A 227 24.31 -16.54 -23.31
CA ASP A 227 25.68 -16.69 -23.81
C ASP A 227 26.73 -16.32 -22.75
N ILE A 228 26.33 -15.47 -21.80
CA ILE A 228 27.17 -14.97 -20.69
C ILE A 228 26.34 -14.96 -19.40
N PRO A 229 26.99 -14.95 -18.21
CA PRO A 229 26.28 -14.76 -16.95
C PRO A 229 25.47 -13.46 -16.94
N GLU A 230 24.24 -13.52 -16.43
CA GLU A 230 23.33 -12.38 -16.41
C GLU A 230 23.93 -11.16 -15.70
N GLY A 231 24.57 -11.34 -14.54
CA GLY A 231 25.23 -10.27 -13.77
C GLY A 231 26.32 -9.54 -14.57
N ARG A 232 27.00 -10.25 -15.48
CA ARG A 232 28.00 -9.65 -16.38
C ARG A 232 27.33 -8.79 -17.46
N ALA A 233 26.26 -9.30 -18.08
CA ALA A 233 25.48 -8.53 -19.04
C ALA A 233 24.88 -7.27 -18.39
N MET A 234 24.34 -7.41 -17.17
CA MET A 234 23.81 -6.32 -16.37
C MET A 234 24.89 -5.27 -16.07
N MET A 235 26.11 -5.69 -15.72
CA MET A 235 27.22 -4.76 -15.43
C MET A 235 27.64 -3.97 -16.66
N ALA A 236 27.84 -4.63 -17.80
CA ALA A 236 28.15 -3.95 -19.05
C ALA A 236 27.07 -2.90 -19.38
N TRP A 237 25.81 -3.31 -19.33
CA TRP A 237 24.67 -2.44 -19.56
C TRP A 237 24.60 -1.28 -18.56
N ALA A 238 24.87 -1.52 -17.28
CA ALA A 238 24.84 -0.48 -16.25
C ALA A 238 25.90 0.60 -16.48
N LEU A 239 27.12 0.21 -16.84
CA LEU A 239 28.23 1.12 -17.12
C LEU A 239 27.95 1.99 -18.34
N GLU A 240 27.38 1.42 -19.41
CA GLU A 240 26.93 2.17 -20.59
C GLU A 240 25.87 3.23 -20.26
N HIS A 241 25.10 3.02 -19.18
CA HIS A 241 24.01 3.89 -18.75
C HIS A 241 24.37 4.78 -17.55
N GLY A 242 25.66 4.93 -17.24
CA GLY A 242 26.16 5.93 -16.28
C GLY A 242 26.37 5.44 -14.84
N ALA A 243 26.36 4.12 -14.60
CA ALA A 243 26.78 3.56 -13.31
C ALA A 243 28.25 3.91 -13.00
N ASP A 244 28.58 4.10 -11.72
CA ASP A 244 29.95 4.34 -11.29
C ASP A 244 30.79 3.04 -11.38
N PRO A 245 31.83 2.97 -12.24
CA PRO A 245 32.62 1.75 -12.40
C PRO A 245 33.36 1.32 -11.14
N SER A 246 33.74 2.27 -10.28
CA SER A 246 34.50 1.99 -9.05
C SER A 246 33.65 1.35 -7.95
N ARG A 247 32.31 1.39 -8.09
CA ARG A 247 31.34 0.91 -7.10
C ARG A 247 30.28 0.02 -7.71
N THR A 248 30.59 -0.66 -8.81
CA THR A 248 29.68 -1.60 -9.48
C THR A 248 30.34 -2.97 -9.57
N ILE A 249 29.66 -4.00 -9.07
CA ILE A 249 30.17 -5.37 -8.98
C ILE A 249 29.15 -6.33 -9.59
N ALA A 250 29.62 -7.26 -10.42
CA ALA A 250 28.81 -8.37 -10.94
C ALA A 250 28.95 -9.60 -10.04
N GLU A 251 27.83 -10.25 -9.74
CA GLU A 251 27.77 -11.58 -9.14
C GLU A 251 27.25 -12.57 -10.21
N GLU A 252 28.07 -13.57 -10.56
CA GLU A 252 27.92 -14.39 -11.77
C GLU A 252 27.64 -15.89 -11.48
N ARG A 253 27.50 -16.29 -10.21
CA ARG A 253 27.51 -17.70 -9.80
C ARG A 253 26.14 -18.26 -9.44
N SER A 254 25.20 -17.40 -9.10
CA SER A 254 23.88 -17.78 -8.62
C SER A 254 23.02 -18.48 -9.69
N ARG A 255 22.22 -19.46 -9.28
CA ARG A 255 21.31 -20.21 -10.18
C ARG A 255 19.84 -20.00 -9.86
N ASN A 256 19.54 -19.44 -8.69
CA ASN A 256 18.19 -19.21 -8.21
C ASN A 256 18.12 -17.96 -7.33
N THR A 257 16.91 -17.56 -6.92
CA THR A 257 16.69 -16.32 -6.15
C THR A 257 17.34 -16.37 -4.76
N GLU A 258 17.38 -17.55 -4.12
CA GLU A 258 17.99 -17.72 -2.80
C GLU A 258 19.52 -17.58 -2.88
N GLU A 259 20.13 -18.20 -3.89
CA GLU A 259 21.56 -18.05 -4.18
C GLU A 259 21.93 -16.63 -4.59
N ASN A 260 21.10 -15.93 -5.38
CA ASN A 260 21.31 -14.52 -5.71
C ASN A 260 21.50 -13.70 -4.43
N LEU A 261 20.60 -13.86 -3.47
CA LEU A 261 20.63 -13.13 -2.21
C LEU A 261 21.83 -13.54 -1.34
N ALA A 262 22.09 -14.84 -1.21
CA ALA A 262 23.18 -15.36 -0.39
C ALA A 262 24.56 -14.98 -0.96
N TYR A 263 24.73 -14.99 -2.28
CA TYR A 263 26.00 -14.66 -2.92
C TYR A 263 26.21 -13.15 -3.01
N SER A 264 25.15 -12.38 -3.25
CA SER A 264 25.19 -10.92 -3.12
C SER A 264 25.62 -10.50 -1.72
N ALA A 265 25.12 -11.16 -0.67
CA ALA A 265 25.45 -10.84 0.72
C ALA A 265 26.94 -11.02 1.05
N ARG A 266 27.64 -11.91 0.33
CA ARG A 266 29.10 -12.09 0.48
C ARG A 266 29.91 -10.94 -0.12
N LEU A 267 29.28 -10.13 -0.99
CA LEU A 267 29.90 -8.98 -1.65
C LEU A 267 29.59 -7.66 -0.92
N PHE A 268 28.91 -7.72 0.22
CA PHE A 268 28.53 -6.54 0.98
C PHE A 268 29.75 -5.85 1.59
N PRO A 269 29.99 -4.56 1.29
CA PRO A 269 31.04 -3.79 1.95
C PRO A 269 30.78 -3.61 3.45
N ASP A 270 29.51 -3.60 3.85
CA ASP A 270 29.07 -3.46 5.25
C ASP A 270 27.92 -4.45 5.49
N PRO A 271 28.18 -5.63 6.11
CA PRO A 271 27.14 -6.61 6.40
C PRO A 271 26.02 -6.10 7.30
N THR A 272 26.24 -5.02 8.05
CA THR A 272 25.24 -4.37 8.91
C THR A 272 24.60 -3.15 8.25
N GLY A 273 25.07 -2.80 7.06
CA GLY A 273 24.63 -1.67 6.28
C GLY A 273 23.23 -1.85 5.70
N LYS A 274 22.51 -0.74 5.52
CA LYS A 274 21.22 -0.76 4.85
C LYS A 274 21.39 -1.21 3.40
N THR A 275 20.61 -2.22 3.00
CA THR A 275 20.62 -2.77 1.65
C THR A 275 19.33 -2.45 0.93
N ALA A 276 19.42 -1.89 -0.27
CA ALA A 276 18.30 -1.81 -1.18
C ALA A 276 18.29 -3.03 -2.11
N ILE A 277 17.16 -3.74 -2.21
CA ILE A 277 17.00 -4.84 -3.17
C ILE A 277 16.03 -4.38 -4.26
N VAL A 278 16.46 -4.43 -5.51
CA VAL A 278 15.67 -4.04 -6.68
C VAL A 278 15.26 -5.30 -7.46
N SER A 279 13.96 -5.55 -7.55
CA SER A 279 13.39 -6.70 -8.25
C SER A 279 11.97 -6.39 -8.79
N THR A 280 11.39 -7.24 -9.65
CA THR A 280 9.98 -7.09 -10.06
C THR A 280 9.01 -7.61 -9.01
N ARG A 281 7.78 -7.08 -9.01
CA ARG A 281 6.68 -7.38 -8.07
C ARG A 281 6.40 -8.88 -7.86
N TYR A 282 6.78 -9.75 -8.79
CA TYR A 282 6.61 -11.21 -8.66
C TYR A 282 7.67 -11.86 -7.73
N HIS A 283 8.89 -11.32 -7.66
CA HIS A 283 9.98 -11.85 -6.82
C HIS A 283 10.09 -11.14 -5.47
N VAL A 284 9.41 -10.01 -5.26
CA VAL A 284 9.34 -9.34 -3.96
C VAL A 284 8.66 -10.24 -2.92
N LEU A 285 7.62 -11.00 -3.31
CA LEU A 285 6.96 -11.97 -2.42
C LEU A 285 7.89 -13.15 -2.07
N CYS A 286 8.62 -13.70 -3.04
CA CYS A 286 9.59 -14.77 -2.81
C CYS A 286 10.81 -14.31 -1.98
N ALA A 287 11.27 -13.07 -2.18
CA ALA A 287 12.36 -12.48 -1.39
C ALA A 287 11.94 -12.16 0.05
N LEU A 288 10.66 -11.80 0.28
CA LEU A 288 10.09 -11.58 1.62
C LEU A 288 9.80 -12.89 2.37
N LEU A 289 9.55 -14.00 1.66
CA LEU A 289 9.32 -15.33 2.23
C LEU A 289 10.61 -16.13 2.47
N ALA A 290 11.77 -15.58 2.09
CA ALA A 290 13.07 -16.14 2.45
C ALA A 290 13.29 -16.06 3.98
N PRO A 291 14.13 -16.93 4.58
CA PRO A 291 14.28 -17.05 6.03
C PRO A 291 14.52 -15.70 6.74
N LEU A 292 13.91 -15.55 7.92
CA LEU A 292 13.87 -14.37 8.82
C LEU A 292 15.20 -13.65 9.11
N TRP A 293 16.35 -14.21 8.72
CA TRP A 293 17.67 -13.59 8.84
C TRP A 293 17.96 -12.60 7.69
N LEU A 294 17.22 -12.65 6.57
CA LEU A 294 17.35 -11.74 5.43
C LEU A 294 16.46 -10.48 5.52
N THR A 295 15.34 -10.56 6.24
CA THR A 295 14.40 -9.43 6.39
C THR A 295 14.97 -8.30 7.26
N ALA A 296 15.98 -8.58 8.08
CA ALA A 296 16.70 -7.56 8.85
C ALA A 296 17.56 -6.62 7.97
N LEU A 297 17.81 -6.95 6.69
CA LEU A 297 18.75 -6.23 5.83
C LEU A 297 18.12 -5.52 4.63
N ALA A 298 16.86 -5.82 4.28
CA ALA A 298 16.27 -5.44 2.99
C ALA A 298 15.24 -4.30 3.08
N ASP A 299 15.72 -3.06 2.90
CA ASP A 299 14.88 -1.94 2.45
C ASP A 299 14.63 -2.11 0.94
N VAL A 300 13.79 -3.08 0.54
CA VAL A 300 13.32 -3.27 -0.85
C VAL A 300 12.76 -1.96 -1.41
N ALA A 301 13.29 -1.50 -2.54
CA ALA A 301 13.01 -0.21 -3.19
C ALA A 301 12.34 -0.37 -4.56
#